data_AF-A0A7R7ICR1-F1
#
_entry.id   AF-A0A7R7ICR1-F1
#
_cell.length_a   1.000
_cell.length_b   1.000
_cell.length_c   1.000
_cell.angle_alpha   90.00
_cell.angle_beta   90.00
_cell.angle_gamma   90.00
#
_symmetry.space_group_name_H-M   'P 1'
#
loop_
_entity.id
_entity.type
_entity.pdbx_description
1 polymer ?
#
loop_
_entity_poly.entity_id
_entity_poly.type
_entity_poly.pdbx_seq_one_letter_code
_entity_poly.pdbx_strand_id
1 'polypeptide(L)' 'MKNNLTNTRYIRINGKYMLWDSISEEQKKSIPKDLNEKAMKRLGYKPKE' A
#
# COMPACT_ATOMS: atom_id res chain seq x y z
N MET A 1 -11.55 -3.67 33.55
CA MET A 1 -10.78 -4.21 32.40
C MET A 1 -10.81 -3.17 31.29
N LYS A 2 -9.66 -2.70 30.80
CA LYS A 2 -9.61 -1.81 29.63
C LYS A 2 -9.80 -2.66 28.38
N ASN A 3 -10.87 -2.42 27.62
CA ASN A 3 -11.05 -3.03 26.31
C ASN A 3 -10.06 -2.37 25.34
N ASN A 4 -8.95 -3.04 25.05
CA ASN A 4 -8.05 -2.63 23.98
C ASN A 4 -8.76 -2.91 22.65
N LEU A 5 -9.28 -1.87 22.02
CA LEU A 5 -9.71 -1.93 20.62
C LEU A 5 -8.47 -2.18 19.76
N THR A 6 -8.30 -3.43 19.33
CA THR A 6 -7.34 -3.79 18.29
C THR A 6 -7.85 -3.24 16.97
N ASN A 7 -7.21 -2.18 16.48
CA ASN A 7 -7.53 -1.61 15.18
C ASN A 7 -6.89 -2.48 14.08
N THR A 8 -7.65 -3.43 13.55
CA THR A 8 -7.21 -4.29 12.44
C THR A 8 -7.32 -3.53 11.12
N ARG A 9 -6.18 -3.15 10.54
CA ARG A 9 -6.13 -2.46 9.26
C ARG A 9 -5.83 -3.44 8.12
N TYR A 10 -6.68 -3.45 7.10
CA TYR A 10 -6.43 -4.17 5.85
C TYR A 10 -6.02 -3.21 4.74
N ILE A 11 -5.16 -3.68 3.85
CA ILE A 11 -4.76 -2.97 2.64
C ILE A 11 -4.97 -3.85 1.42
N ARG A 12 -5.22 -3.22 0.26
CA ARG A 12 -5.33 -3.92 -1.02
C ARG A 12 -4.10 -3.62 -1.88
N ILE A 13 -3.27 -4.63 -2.10
CA ILE A 13 -2.11 -4.55 -2.99
C ILE A 13 -2.33 -5.54 -4.14
N ASN A 14 -2.21 -5.06 -5.38
CA ASN A 14 -2.31 -5.88 -6.60
C ASN A 14 -3.54 -6.81 -6.62
N GLY A 15 -4.69 -6.28 -6.17
CA GLY A 15 -5.96 -7.01 -6.16
C GLY A 15 -6.19 -7.90 -4.95
N LYS A 16 -5.16 -8.19 -4.14
CA LYS A 16 -5.25 -9.03 -2.92
C LYS A 16 -5.37 -8.15 -1.67
N TYR A 17 -6.21 -8.59 -0.73
CA TYR A 17 -6.33 -7.98 0.59
C TYR A 17 -5.37 -8.63 1.57
N MET A 18 -4.64 -7.82 2.32
CA MET A 18 -3.67 -8.27 3.32
C MET A 18 -3.77 -7.41 4.58
N LEU A 19 -3.40 -7.97 5.72
CA LEU A 19 -3.29 -7.23 6.98
C LEU A 19 -2.08 -6.29 6.92
N TRP A 20 -2.25 -5.06 7.40
CA TRP A 20 -1.16 -4.08 7.46
C TRP A 20 0.01 -4.58 8.32
N ASP A 21 -0.31 -5.27 9.42
CA ASP A 21 0.69 -5.79 10.34
C ASP A 21 1.35 -7.08 9.85
N SER A 22 0.81 -7.72 8.81
CA SER A 22 1.39 -8.95 8.23
C SER A 22 2.39 -8.68 7.10
N ILE A 23 2.62 -7.43 6.71
CA ILE A 23 3.58 -7.07 5.66
C ILE A 23 4.85 -6.47 6.25
N SER A 24 5.98 -6.73 5.59
CA SER A 24 7.29 -6.24 6.04
C SER A 24 7.41 -4.72 5.89
N GLU A 25 8.33 -4.10 6.63
CA GLU A 25 8.59 -2.65 6.52
C GLU A 25 9.10 -2.26 5.12
N GLU A 26 9.84 -3.14 4.45
CA GLU A 26 10.26 -2.94 3.06
C GLU A 26 9.05 -2.90 2.11
N GLN A 27 8.07 -3.79 2.32
CA GLN A 27 6.83 -3.79 1.55
C GLN A 27 6.01 -2.53 1.84
N LYS A 28 5.92 -2.08 3.09
CA LYS A 28 5.25 -0.83 3.45
C LYS A 28 5.88 0.37 2.75
N LYS A 29 7.21 0.42 2.65
CA LYS A 29 7.97 1.47 1.94
C LYS A 29 7.77 1.45 0.42
N SER A 30 7.48 0.31 -0.18
CA SER A 30 7.27 0.22 -1.64
C SER A 30 5.86 0.66 -2.07
N ILE A 31 4.85 0.54 -1.20
CA ILE A 31 3.46 0.90 -1.51
C ILE A 31 3.31 2.33 -2.08
N PRO A 32 3.88 3.39 -1.46
CA PRO A 32 3.76 4.74 -2.00
C PRO A 32 4.39 4.89 -3.39
N LYS A 33 5.50 4.20 -3.65
CA LYS A 33 6.18 4.22 -4.95
C LYS A 33 5.31 3.59 -6.04
N ASP A 34 4.74 2.43 -5.76
CA ASP A 34 3.85 1.72 -6.69
C ASP A 34 2.58 2.51 -6.98
N LEU A 35 2.00 3.15 -5.95
CA LEU A 35 0.84 4.02 -6.10
C LEU A 35 1.16 5.25 -6.95
N ASN A 36 2.30 5.88 -6.70
CA ASN A 36 2.76 7.02 -7.48
C ASN A 36 3.00 6.63 -8.95
N GLU A 37 3.65 5.51 -9.23
CA GLU A 37 3.88 5.05 -10.60
C GLU A 37 2.55 4.75 -11.33
N LYS A 38 1.60 4.10 -10.65
CA LYS A 38 0.25 3.85 -11.19
C LYS A 38 -0.50 5.16 -11.45
N ALA A 39 -0.41 6.12 -10.54
CA ALA A 39 -1.03 7.44 -10.71
C ALA A 39 -0.42 8.20 -11.90
N MET A 40 0.92 8.24 -12.00
CA MET A 40 1.64 8.88 -13.09
C MET A 40 1.27 8.27 -14.45
N LYS A 41 1.24 6.94 -14.56
CA LYS A 41 0.78 6.26 -15.79
C LYS A 41 -0.65 6.63 -16.16
N ARG A 42 -1.57 6.70 -15.18
CA ARG A 42 -2.97 7.11 -15.41
C ARG A 42 -3.10 8.56 -15.85
N LEU A 43 -2.20 9.44 -15.38
CA LEU A 43 -2.11 10.83 -15.80
C LEU A 43 -1.44 11.00 -17.18
N GLY A 44 -1.07 9.91 -17.85
CA GLY A 44 -0.41 9.94 -19.16
C GLY A 44 1.08 10.28 -19.10
N TYR A 45 1.70 10.26 -17.91
CA TYR A 45 3.13 10.44 -17.80
C TYR A 45 3.87 9.25 -18.44
N LYS A 46 4.75 9.57 -19.40
CA LYS A 46 5.71 8.63 -19.97
C LYS A 46 7.11 9.10 -19.54
N PRO A 47 7.92 8.24 -18.89
CA PRO A 47 9.32 8.56 -18.63
C PRO A 47 10.00 8.92 -19.95
N LYS A 48 10.82 9.97 -19.97
CA LYS A 48 11.72 10.22 -21.11
C LYS A 48 12.84 9.18 -21.04
N GLU A 49 13.03 8.46 -22.15
CA GLU A 49 14.17 7.55 -22.39
C GLU A 49 15.50 8.32 -22.44
#